data_AF-A0A973PCM8-F1
#
_entry.id   AF-A0A973PCM8-F1
#
_cell.length_a   1.000
_cell.length_b   1.000
_cell.length_c   1.000
_cell.angle_alpha   90.00
_cell.angle_beta   90.00
_cell.angle_gamma   90.00
#
_symmetry.space_group_name_H-M   'P 1'
#
loop_
_entity.id
_entity.type
_entity.pdbx_description
1 polymer ?
#
loop_
_entity_poly.entity_id
_entity_poly.type
_entity_poly.pdbx_seq_one_letter_code
_entity_poly.pdbx_strand_id
1 'polypeptide(L)'
;MSSPLHPCAGCGASLVYEPGTIVLRCTGCGQGQRIDRPDREVSEHDYAAFLTKPRVPATAAHLLACPGCEARTESDAISTVCQFCGAALVADTAADARIAPEAVLPFALARDSARDSLRTWV
;
A
#
# COMPACT_ATOMS: atom_id res chain seq x y z
N MET A 1 5.51 13.12 -6.56
CA MET A 1 4.16 13.68 -6.31
C MET A 1 3.84 13.46 -4.84
N SER A 2 3.86 14.50 -4.00
CA SER A 2 3.52 14.35 -2.58
C SER A 2 2.05 13.99 -2.45
N SER A 3 1.76 12.77 -1.97
CA SER A 3 0.43 12.43 -1.46
C SER A 3 0.04 13.50 -0.42
N PRO A 4 -1.14 14.13 -0.51
CA PRO A 4 -1.55 15.08 0.50
C PRO A 4 -1.63 14.33 1.82
N LEU A 5 -0.73 14.64 2.76
CA LEU A 5 -0.99 14.30 4.15
C LEU A 5 -2.28 15.01 4.52
N HIS A 6 -3.27 14.26 5.00
CA HIS A 6 -4.48 14.83 5.58
C HIS A 6 -4.20 15.08 7.06
N PRO A 7 -3.84 16.32 7.46
CA PRO A 7 -3.49 16.60 8.85
C PRO A 7 -4.75 16.63 9.72
N CYS A 8 -4.55 16.57 11.04
CA CYS A 8 -5.65 16.71 11.97
C CYS A 8 -6.35 18.07 11.82
N ALA A 9 -7.68 18.08 11.73
CA ALA A 9 -8.47 19.31 11.60
C ALA A 9 -8.40 20.22 12.84
N GLY A 10 -8.13 19.67 14.02
CA GLY A 10 -8.05 20.42 15.26
C GLY A 10 -6.66 20.99 15.59
N CYS A 11 -5.58 20.26 15.28
CA CYS A 11 -4.22 20.66 15.68
C CYS A 11 -3.12 20.48 14.63
N GLY A 12 -3.45 19.98 13.44
CA GLY A 12 -2.49 19.77 12.36
C GLY A 12 -1.57 18.55 12.50
N ALA A 13 -1.62 17.83 13.63
CA ALA A 13 -0.79 16.64 13.85
C ALA A 13 -1.20 15.46 12.96
N SER A 14 -0.35 14.43 12.93
CA SER A 14 -0.60 13.19 12.20
C SER A 14 -1.82 12.43 12.73
N LEU A 15 -2.48 11.76 11.80
CA LEU A 15 -3.64 10.91 12.06
C LEU A 15 -3.26 9.44 11.91
N VAL A 16 -3.75 8.60 12.80
CA VAL A 16 -3.57 7.14 12.75
C VAL A 16 -4.93 6.47 12.67
N TYR A 17 -5.09 5.52 11.77
CA TYR A 17 -6.32 4.75 11.64
C TYR A 17 -6.56 3.89 12.89
N GLU A 18 -7.78 3.95 13.44
CA GLU A 18 -8.22 3.15 14.58
C GLU A 18 -8.89 1.85 14.08
N PRO A 19 -8.24 0.68 14.23
CA PRO A 19 -8.77 -0.58 13.70
C PRO A 19 -10.14 -0.94 14.27
N GLY A 20 -10.97 -1.58 13.46
CA GLY A 20 -12.35 -1.93 13.82
C GLY A 20 -13.33 -0.78 13.72
N THR A 21 -12.88 0.41 13.32
CA THR A 21 -13.72 1.61 13.19
C THR A 21 -13.60 2.24 11.80
N ILE A 22 -14.21 3.39 11.60
CA ILE A 22 -14.01 4.24 10.41
C ILE A 22 -13.42 5.59 10.83
N VAL A 23 -12.61 5.59 11.88
CA VAL A 23 -12.09 6.80 12.52
C VAL A 23 -10.57 6.84 12.39
N LEU A 24 -10.07 8.03 12.06
CA LEU A 24 -8.69 8.43 12.20
C LEU A 24 -8.53 9.15 13.53
N ARG A 25 -7.65 8.66 14.40
CA ARG A 25 -7.35 9.25 15.71
C ARG A 25 -6.09 10.10 15.63
N CYS A 26 -6.19 11.34 16.09
CA CYS A 26 -5.05 12.24 16.16
C CYS A 26 -4.07 11.84 17.26
N THR A 27 -2.78 11.78 16.93
CA THR A 27 -1.72 11.46 17.92
C THR A 27 -1.36 12.62 18.83
N GLY A 28 -1.77 13.84 18.48
CA GLY A 28 -1.50 15.06 19.26
C GLY A 28 -2.64 15.40 20.22
N CYS A 29 -3.82 15.72 19.69
CA CYS A 29 -4.96 16.18 20.51
C CYS A 29 -6.00 15.08 20.81
N GLY A 30 -5.87 13.88 20.25
CA GLY A 30 -6.79 12.75 20.49
C GLY A 30 -8.12 12.83 19.74
N GLN A 31 -8.39 13.90 19.00
CA GLN A 31 -9.62 14.06 18.21
C GLN A 31 -9.77 12.91 17.20
N GLY A 32 -11.01 12.40 17.09
CA GLY A 32 -11.40 11.45 16.05
C GLY A 32 -11.94 12.17 14.82
N GLN A 33 -11.49 11.76 13.64
CA GLN A 33 -11.99 12.20 12.35
C GLN A 33 -12.56 11.01 11.59
N ARG A 34 -13.85 11.08 11.22
CA ARG A 34 -14.51 10.00 10.50
C ARG A 34 -14.08 9.98 9.03
N ILE A 35 -13.86 8.78 8.50
CA ILE A 35 -13.62 8.53 7.09
C ILE A 35 -14.97 8.32 6.41
N ASP A 36 -15.19 9.00 5.30
CA ASP A 36 -16.36 8.73 4.47
C ASP A 36 -16.21 7.41 3.75
N ARG A 37 -17.19 6.53 3.94
CA ARG A 37 -17.20 5.23 3.28
C ARG A 37 -17.71 5.42 1.85
N PRO A 38 -16.93 5.07 0.82
CA PRO A 38 -17.47 5.04 -0.54
C PRO A 38 -18.61 4.02 -0.60
N ASP A 39 -19.67 4.35 -1.35
CA ASP A 39 -20.79 3.46 -1.61
C ASP A 39 -20.40 2.40 -2.67
N ARG A 40 -19.41 1.60 -2.31
CA ARG A 40 -18.83 0.57 -3.14
C ARG A 40 -18.65 -0.68 -2.28
N GLU A 41 -19.22 -1.77 -2.76
CA GLU A 41 -18.99 -3.08 -2.17
C GLU A 41 -17.60 -3.61 -2.56
N VAL A 42 -16.93 -4.25 -1.60
CA VAL A 42 -15.68 -4.98 -1.87
C VAL A 42 -16.08 -6.42 -2.17
N SER A 43 -15.83 -6.86 -3.41
CA SER A 43 -16.12 -8.21 -3.86
C SER A 43 -14.86 -9.06 -3.80
N GLU A 44 -14.97 -10.24 -3.20
CA GLU A 44 -13.95 -11.27 -3.33
C GLU A 44 -14.02 -11.91 -4.71
N HIS A 45 -12.85 -12.20 -5.27
CA HIS A 45 -12.72 -12.84 -6.58
C HIS A 45 -12.19 -14.26 -6.40
N ASP A 46 -12.78 -15.21 -7.14
CA ASP A 46 -12.21 -16.54 -7.28
C ASP A 46 -10.77 -16.47 -7.79
N TYR A 47 -9.89 -17.31 -7.27
CA TYR A 47 -8.47 -17.27 -7.58
C TYR A 47 -8.17 -17.57 -9.06
N ALA A 48 -8.84 -18.55 -9.66
CA ALA A 48 -8.63 -18.90 -11.06
C ALA A 48 -9.15 -17.80 -11.99
N ALA A 49 -10.34 -17.26 -11.69
CA ALA A 49 -10.88 -16.11 -12.41
C ALA A 49 -9.97 -14.87 -12.27
N PHE A 50 -9.41 -14.63 -11.09
CA PHE A 50 -8.49 -13.54 -10.82
C PHE A 50 -7.23 -13.58 -11.70
N LEU A 51 -6.66 -14.77 -11.94
CA LEU A 51 -5.47 -14.92 -12.78
C LEU A 51 -5.69 -14.45 -14.23
N THR A 52 -6.92 -14.58 -14.72
CA THR A 52 -7.32 -14.19 -16.09
C THR A 52 -7.63 -12.70 -16.26
N LYS A 53 -7.63 -11.91 -15.18
CA LYS A 53 -7.94 -10.48 -15.27
C LYS A 53 -6.93 -9.72 -16.14
N PRO A 54 -7.40 -8.69 -16.86
CA PRO A 54 -6.52 -7.85 -17.66
C PRO A 54 -5.47 -7.20 -16.76
N ARG A 55 -4.22 -7.21 -17.23
CA ARG A 55 -3.12 -6.54 -16.55
C ARG A 55 -3.07 -5.10 -17.03
N VAL A 56 -2.94 -4.17 -16.09
CA VAL A 56 -2.76 -2.75 -16.38
C VAL A 56 -1.28 -2.40 -16.26
N PRO A 57 -0.80 -1.37 -16.96
CA PRO A 57 0.51 -0.80 -16.69
C PRO A 57 0.59 -0.41 -15.21
N ALA A 58 1.66 -0.81 -14.52
CA ALA A 58 1.91 -0.37 -13.15
C ALA A 58 1.90 1.16 -13.08
N THR A 59 1.07 1.72 -12.20
CA THR A 59 0.84 3.17 -12.11
C THR A 59 1.87 3.93 -11.29
N ALA A 60 2.88 3.29 -10.68
CA ALA A 60 3.72 4.01 -9.71
C ALA A 60 5.16 3.53 -9.49
N ALA A 61 5.60 2.38 -10.03
CA ALA A 61 7.00 1.99 -9.91
C ALA A 61 7.44 1.07 -11.05
N HIS A 62 8.59 1.37 -11.64
CA HIS A 62 9.37 0.47 -12.45
C HIS A 62 10.07 -0.54 -11.54
N LEU A 63 10.04 -1.82 -11.91
CA LEU A 63 10.90 -2.82 -11.30
C LEU A 63 12.29 -2.75 -11.97
N LEU A 64 13.27 -2.25 -11.24
CA LEU A 64 14.66 -2.20 -11.71
C LEU A 64 15.41 -3.42 -11.20
N ALA A 65 15.90 -4.25 -12.13
CA ALA A 65 16.74 -5.41 -11.81
C ALA A 65 18.22 -5.06 -11.98
N CYS A 66 19.02 -5.31 -10.94
CA CYS A 66 20.46 -5.08 -10.99
C CYS A 66 21.19 -6.20 -11.75
N PRO A 67 21.93 -5.90 -12.84
CA PRO A 67 22.68 -6.92 -13.58
C PRO A 67 23.91 -7.43 -12.82
N GLY A 68 24.34 -6.74 -11.76
CA GLY A 68 25.55 -7.10 -11.00
C GLY A 68 25.28 -7.98 -9.78
N CYS A 69 24.21 -7.72 -9.03
CA CYS A 69 23.90 -8.45 -7.79
C CYS A 69 22.46 -8.97 -7.71
N GLU A 70 21.69 -8.86 -8.80
CA GLU A 70 20.31 -9.38 -8.92
C GLU A 70 19.27 -8.78 -7.98
N ALA A 71 19.64 -7.78 -7.17
CA ALA A 71 18.72 -7.00 -6.38
C ALA A 71 17.63 -6.36 -7.26
N ARG A 72 16.39 -6.37 -6.76
CA ARG A 72 15.23 -5.76 -7.41
C ARG A 72 14.75 -4.58 -6.56
N THR A 73 14.62 -3.42 -7.19
CA THR A 73 14.15 -2.19 -6.54
C THR A 73 12.96 -1.64 -7.30
N GLU A 74 11.91 -1.24 -6.59
CA GLU A 74 10.79 -0.50 -7.17
C GLU A 74 11.05 1.00 -7.04
N SER A 75 10.97 1.74 -8.16
CA SER A 75 11.13 3.20 -8.18
C SER A 75 10.36 3.82 -9.34
N ASP A 76 9.87 5.04 -9.17
CA ASP A 76 9.30 5.87 -10.23
C ASP A 76 10.36 6.48 -11.18
N ALA A 77 11.66 6.30 -10.88
CA ALA A 77 12.75 6.75 -11.73
C ALA A 77 13.01 5.79 -12.90
N ILE A 78 13.29 6.36 -14.08
CA ILE A 78 13.70 5.60 -15.27
C ILE A 78 15.15 5.09 -15.15
N SER A 79 15.95 5.72 -14.30
CA SER A 79 17.29 5.26 -13.97
C SER A 79 17.67 5.64 -12.54
N THR A 80 18.47 4.78 -11.90
CA THR A 80 19.00 5.03 -10.55
C THR A 80 20.29 4.23 -10.33
N VAL A 81 20.80 4.20 -9.09
CA VAL A 81 21.99 3.44 -8.70
C VAL A 81 21.59 2.34 -7.72
N CYS A 82 22.14 1.14 -7.93
CA CYS A 82 21.95 0.02 -7.02
C CYS A 82 22.53 0.34 -5.64
N GLN A 83 21.69 0.32 -4.61
CA GLN A 83 22.08 0.60 -3.22
C GLN A 83 23.02 -0.46 -2.61
N PHE A 84 23.20 -1.59 -3.30
CA PHE A 84 24.03 -2.70 -2.83
C PHE A 84 25.41 -2.72 -3.48
N CYS A 85 25.47 -2.69 -4.82
CA CYS A 85 26.73 -2.85 -5.56
C CYS A 85 27.14 -1.63 -6.41
N GLY A 86 26.35 -0.55 -6.41
CA GLY A 86 26.67 0.68 -7.15
C GLY A 86 26.47 0.61 -8.67
N ALA A 87 26.01 -0.52 -9.23
CA ALA A 87 25.72 -0.63 -10.66
C ALA A 87 24.59 0.34 -11.08
N ALA A 88 24.69 0.88 -12.30
CA ALA A 88 23.63 1.67 -12.91
C ALA A 88 22.40 0.78 -13.19
N LEU A 89 21.24 1.25 -12.77
CA LEU A 89 19.96 0.60 -12.98
C LEU A 89 19.17 1.40 -14.02
N VAL A 90 18.57 0.69 -14.97
CA VAL A 90 17.68 1.26 -15.98
C VAL A 90 16.37 0.51 -15.92
N ALA A 91 15.26 1.26 -15.87
CA ALA A 91 13.93 0.68 -15.85
C ALA A 91 13.67 -0.08 -17.15
N ASP A 92 13.16 -1.30 -17.03
CA ASP A 92 12.48 -1.94 -18.14
C ASP A 92 11.10 -1.28 -18.29
N THR A 93 10.90 -0.59 -19.40
CA THR A 93 9.63 0.11 -19.70
C THR A 93 8.65 -0.80 -20.44
N ALA A 94 9.04 -2.03 -20.80
CA ALA A 94 8.09 -3.05 -21.19
C ALA A 94 7.18 -3.29 -19.99
N ALA A 95 5.94 -2.82 -20.12
CA ALA A 95 5.04 -2.58 -19.00
C ALA A 95 5.07 -3.71 -17.97
N ASP A 96 5.50 -3.36 -16.76
CA ASP A 96 5.32 -4.15 -15.55
C ASP A 96 3.81 -4.33 -15.35
N ALA A 97 3.26 -5.36 -15.97
CA ALA A 97 1.83 -5.57 -16.03
C ALA A 97 1.36 -6.06 -14.66
N ARG A 98 0.55 -5.25 -13.97
CA ARG A 98 0.04 -5.55 -12.61
C ARG A 98 -1.48 -5.66 -12.66
N ILE A 99 -2.06 -6.25 -11.62
CA ILE A 99 -3.51 -6.18 -11.41
C ILE A 99 -3.78 -4.88 -10.65
N ALA A 100 -4.70 -4.07 -11.16
CA ALA A 100 -5.11 -2.84 -10.49
C ALA A 100 -5.74 -3.17 -9.13
N PRO A 101 -5.32 -2.53 -8.02
CA PRO A 101 -6.03 -2.63 -6.76
C PRO A 101 -7.46 -2.12 -6.94
N GLU A 102 -8.44 -2.93 -6.58
CA GLU A 102 -9.84 -2.53 -6.75
C GLU A 102 -10.35 -1.76 -5.53
N ALA A 103 -9.93 -2.12 -4.31
CA ALA A 103 -10.38 -1.49 -3.08
C ALA A 103 -9.28 -1.48 -2.00
N VAL A 104 -9.47 -0.62 -0.99
CA VAL A 104 -8.70 -0.62 0.26
C VAL A 104 -9.61 -1.16 1.36
N LEU A 105 -9.21 -2.25 2.00
CA LEU A 105 -9.93 -2.83 3.13
C LEU A 105 -9.39 -2.27 4.45
N PRO A 106 -10.24 -1.66 5.30
CA PRO A 106 -9.83 -1.21 6.62
C PRO A 106 -9.50 -2.39 7.55
N PHE A 107 -8.48 -2.24 8.39
CA PHE A 107 -8.15 -3.24 9.40
C PHE A 107 -9.28 -3.35 10.43
N ALA A 108 -9.85 -4.55 10.58
CA ALA A 108 -10.90 -4.80 11.57
C ALA A 108 -10.35 -5.10 12.98
N LEU A 109 -9.11 -5.58 13.08
CA LEU A 109 -8.50 -6.02 14.33
C LEU A 109 -7.31 -5.15 14.70
N ALA A 110 -7.24 -4.79 15.98
CA ALA A 110 -6.04 -4.19 16.55
C ALA A 110 -4.90 -5.22 16.60
N ARG A 111 -3.65 -4.72 16.66
CA ARG A 111 -2.44 -5.55 16.66
C ARG A 111 -2.45 -6.62 17.74
N ASP A 112 -2.85 -6.27 18.95
CA ASP A 112 -2.84 -7.20 20.10
C ASP A 112 -3.94 -8.26 19.96
N SER A 113 -5.15 -7.85 19.55
CA SER A 113 -6.26 -8.78 19.24
C SER A 113 -5.91 -9.76 18.12
N ALA A 114 -5.21 -9.29 17.08
CA ALA A 114 -4.73 -10.15 15.99
C ALA A 114 -3.71 -11.19 16.49
N ARG A 115 -2.80 -10.79 17.40
CA ARG A 115 -1.82 -11.71 18.01
C ARG A 115 -2.50 -12.77 18.86
N ASP A 116 -3.47 -12.40 19.69
CA ASP A 116 -4.16 -13.34 20.56
C ASP A 116 -5.06 -14.30 19.78
N SER A 117 -5.71 -13.82 18.73
CA SER A 117 -6.47 -14.66 17.80
C SER A 117 -5.57 -15.71 17.13
N LEU A 118 -4.39 -15.30 16.66
CA LEU A 118 -3.42 -16.22 16.04
C LEU A 118 -2.91 -17.27 17.04
N ARG A 119 -2.60 -16.87 18.28
CA ARG A 119 -2.17 -17.79 19.35
C ARG A 119 -3.24 -18.79 19.75
N THR A 120 -4.50 -18.43 19.63
CA THR A 120 -5.63 -19.33 19.95
C THR A 120 -5.86 -20.35 18.85
N TRP A 121 -5.58 -19.98 17.60
CA TRP A 121 -5.78 -20.82 16.44
C TRP A 121 -4.72 -21.91 16.27
N VAL A 122 -3.47 -21.60 16.62
CA VAL A 122 -2.33 -22.54 16.59
C VAL A 122 -2.26 -23.35 17.88
#